data_AF-A0A7S2T687-F1
#
_entry.id   AF-A0A7S2T687-F1
#
_cell.length_a   1.000
_cell.length_b   1.000
_cell.length_c   1.000
_cell.angle_alpha   90.00
_cell.angle_beta   90.00
_cell.angle_gamma   90.00
#
_symmetry.space_group_name_H-M   'P 1'
#
loop_
_entity.id
_entity.type
_entity.pdbx_description
1 polymer ?
#
loop_
_entity_poly.entity_id
_entity_poly.type
_entity_poly.pdbx_seq_one_letter_code
_entity_poly.pdbx_strand_id
1 'polypeptide(L)'
;IVNAAFQLKMDDSKTIKDARIFYGGVGKEGLHSAPQTETLLTLKRLNDNGLLQQALQSLKSEVVPNASDRQKKYKENLVLSFFYKFFLGVKDFQRPVSQGTADFEGAENKDEFPISSPIPKRAALTNTSGETLYVDDLPSFESALHCSFVLSQ
;
A
#
# COMPACT_ATOMS: atom_id res chain seq x y z
N ILE A 1 7.93 2.57 -8.06
CA ILE A 1 6.67 3.15 -7.52
C ILE A 1 5.70 3.33 -8.68
N VAL A 2 4.44 2.98 -8.50
CA VAL A 2 3.35 3.18 -9.48
C VAL A 2 2.22 3.90 -8.73
N ASN A 3 1.52 4.81 -9.39
CA ASN A 3 0.26 5.38 -8.90
C ASN A 3 -0.84 5.15 -9.95
N ALA A 4 -2.09 5.26 -9.53
CA ALA A 4 -3.23 5.05 -10.40
C ALA A 4 -4.43 5.91 -9.99
N ALA A 5 -5.25 6.26 -10.97
CA ALA A 5 -6.52 6.95 -10.80
C ALA A 5 -7.59 6.27 -11.65
N PHE A 6 -8.74 6.00 -11.06
CA PHE A 6 -9.84 5.28 -11.70
C PHE A 6 -11.16 6.01 -11.47
N GLN A 7 -12.00 6.05 -12.51
CA GLN A 7 -13.36 6.55 -12.43
C GLN A 7 -14.28 5.60 -13.19
N LEU A 8 -15.42 5.25 -12.58
CA LEU A 8 -16.52 4.57 -13.25
C LEU A 8 -17.78 5.40 -13.04
N LYS A 9 -18.48 5.77 -14.11
CA LYS A 9 -19.84 6.32 -14.04
C LYS A 9 -20.80 5.18 -14.27
N MET A 10 -21.76 5.01 -13.36
CA MET A 10 -22.71 3.89 -13.39
C MET A 10 -24.14 4.39 -13.26
N ASP A 11 -25.09 3.62 -13.77
CA ASP A 11 -26.51 3.80 -13.46
C ASP A 11 -26.92 3.06 -12.17
N ASP A 12 -28.17 3.25 -11.74
CA ASP A 12 -28.74 2.62 -10.55
C ASP A 12 -28.71 1.07 -10.62
N SER A 13 -28.65 0.52 -11.83
CA SER A 13 -28.52 -0.93 -12.09
C SER A 13 -27.06 -1.42 -12.06
N LYS A 14 -26.11 -0.58 -11.64
CA LYS A 14 -24.65 -0.85 -11.62
C LYS A 14 -24.09 -1.21 -13.00
N THR A 15 -24.69 -0.66 -14.05
CA THR A 15 -24.17 -0.75 -15.42
C THR A 15 -23.21 0.41 -15.67
N ILE A 16 -22.01 0.11 -16.15
CA ILE A 16 -20.97 1.11 -16.40
C ILE A 16 -21.32 1.88 -17.69
N LYS A 17 -21.47 3.20 -17.59
CA LYS A 17 -21.74 4.12 -18.71
C LYS A 17 -20.46 4.74 -19.27
N ASP A 18 -19.48 4.97 -18.42
CA ASP A 18 -18.20 5.60 -18.78
C ASP A 18 -17.13 5.09 -17.80
N ALA A 19 -15.91 4.90 -18.30
CA ALA A 19 -14.78 4.42 -17.52
C ALA A 19 -13.53 5.22 -17.88
N ARG A 20 -12.75 5.61 -16.87
CA ARG A 20 -11.45 6.26 -17.04
C ARG A 20 -10.41 5.59 -16.15
N ILE A 21 -9.29 5.20 -16.75
CA ILE A 21 -8.22 4.45 -16.10
C ILE A 21 -6.89 5.09 -16.49
N PHE A 22 -6.17 5.56 -15.48
CA PHE A 22 -4.85 6.16 -15.66
C PHE A 22 -3.83 5.60 -14.67
N TYR A 23 -2.60 5.39 -15.13
CA TYR A 23 -1.45 4.97 -14.34
C TYR A 23 -0.27 5.92 -14.54
N GLY A 24 0.50 6.16 -13.48
CA GLY A 24 1.79 6.85 -13.58
C GLY A 24 2.92 6.03 -12.95
N GLY A 25 4.16 6.33 -13.35
CA GLY A 25 5.35 5.61 -12.89
C GLY A 25 5.53 4.20 -13.49
N VAL A 26 4.74 3.86 -14.52
CA VAL A 26 4.83 2.58 -15.25
C VAL A 26 5.94 2.62 -16.30
N GLY A 27 6.05 3.71 -17.06
CA GLY A 27 7.09 3.95 -18.08
C GLY A 27 8.18 4.93 -17.64
N LYS A 28 9.06 5.29 -18.59
CA LYS A 28 10.09 6.32 -18.39
C LYS A 28 9.48 7.72 -18.30
N GLU A 29 8.38 7.98 -19.01
CA GLU A 29 7.68 9.26 -18.98
C GLU A 29 6.17 9.07 -19.08
N GLY A 30 5.43 9.94 -18.40
CA GLY A 30 4.01 10.19 -18.66
C GLY A 30 2.97 9.41 -17.87
N LEU A 31 1.73 9.82 -18.11
CA LEU A 31 0.49 9.19 -17.66
C LEU A 31 0.06 8.19 -18.73
N HIS A 32 -0.13 6.93 -18.34
CA HIS A 32 -0.62 5.85 -19.19
C HIS A 32 -2.13 5.69 -19.02
N SER A 33 -2.90 5.94 -20.08
CA SER A 33 -4.33 5.62 -20.14
C SER A 33 -4.53 4.19 -20.63
N ALA A 34 -5.65 3.55 -20.28
CA ALA A 34 -6.02 2.20 -20.70
C ALA A 34 -7.35 2.18 -21.48
N PRO A 35 -7.43 2.83 -22.67
CA PRO A 35 -8.67 2.99 -23.43
C PRO A 35 -9.32 1.68 -23.90
N GLN A 36 -8.54 0.64 -24.17
CA GLN A 36 -9.07 -0.68 -24.56
C GLN A 36 -9.82 -1.30 -23.38
N THR A 37 -9.22 -1.26 -22.19
CA THR A 37 -9.88 -1.71 -20.97
C THR A 37 -11.09 -0.84 -20.63
N GLU A 38 -11.02 0.49 -20.78
CA GLU A 38 -12.15 1.40 -20.59
C GLU A 38 -13.34 1.04 -21.50
N THR A 39 -13.07 0.76 -22.77
CA THR A 39 -14.09 0.34 -23.74
C THR A 39 -14.69 -1.02 -23.37
N LEU A 40 -13.86 -1.98 -22.94
CA LEU A 40 -14.31 -3.30 -22.49
C LEU A 40 -15.29 -3.23 -21.31
N LEU A 41 -15.03 -2.30 -20.38
CA LEU A 41 -15.85 -2.10 -19.19
C LEU A 41 -17.18 -1.41 -19.50
N THR A 42 -17.23 -0.59 -20.55
CA THR A 42 -18.41 0.19 -20.91
C THR A 42 -19.56 -0.74 -21.32
N LEU A 43 -20.78 -0.41 -20.89
CA LEU A 43 -22.02 -1.20 -21.04
C LEU A 43 -22.03 -2.57 -20.33
N LYS A 44 -21.03 -2.90 -19.51
CA LYS A 44 -21.03 -4.11 -18.67
C LYS A 44 -21.63 -3.83 -17.29
N ARG A 45 -22.19 -4.86 -16.65
CA ARG A 45 -22.63 -4.74 -15.25
C ARG A 45 -21.48 -5.10 -14.34
N LEU A 46 -21.29 -4.32 -13.27
CA LEU A 46 -20.22 -4.56 -12.29
C LEU A 46 -20.25 -5.97 -11.68
N ASN A 47 -21.45 -6.56 -11.60
CA ASN A 47 -21.68 -7.89 -11.03
C ASN A 47 -21.51 -9.04 -12.04
N ASP A 48 -21.19 -8.76 -13.30
CA ASP A 48 -21.00 -9.81 -14.30
C ASP A 48 -19.82 -10.72 -13.91
N ASN A 49 -20.10 -12.03 -13.89
CA ASN A 49 -19.10 -13.04 -13.60
C ASN A 49 -17.99 -12.97 -14.65
N GLY A 50 -16.75 -12.83 -14.19
CA GLY A 50 -15.58 -12.75 -15.06
C GLY A 50 -15.26 -11.37 -15.64
N LEU A 51 -16.08 -10.33 -15.41
CA LEU A 51 -15.75 -8.96 -15.85
C LEU A 51 -14.40 -8.49 -15.31
N LEU A 52 -14.16 -8.72 -14.02
CA LEU A 52 -12.89 -8.38 -13.37
C LEU A 52 -11.72 -9.12 -14.02
N GLN A 53 -11.86 -10.41 -14.30
CA GLN A 53 -10.80 -11.21 -14.91
C GLN A 53 -10.50 -10.74 -16.34
N GLN A 54 -11.53 -10.41 -17.13
CA GLN A 54 -11.39 -9.84 -18.47
C GLN A 54 -10.69 -8.49 -18.43
N ALA A 55 -11.08 -7.59 -17.51
CA ALA A 55 -10.45 -6.29 -17.35
C ALA A 55 -8.98 -6.40 -16.91
N LEU A 56 -8.66 -7.30 -15.97
CA LEU A 56 -7.28 -7.55 -15.55
C LEU A 56 -6.42 -8.13 -16.69
N GLN A 57 -6.99 -9.03 -17.51
CA GLN A 57 -6.28 -9.60 -18.64
C GLN A 57 -6.02 -8.56 -19.74
N SER A 58 -6.99 -7.67 -19.99
CA SER A 58 -6.83 -6.51 -20.88
C SER A 58 -5.73 -5.56 -20.37
N LEU A 59 -5.77 -5.18 -19.09
CA LEU A 59 -4.77 -4.31 -18.47
C LEU A 59 -3.36 -4.89 -18.51
N LYS A 60 -3.23 -6.21 -18.36
CA LYS A 60 -1.93 -6.89 -18.40
C LYS A 60 -1.23 -6.72 -19.76
N SER A 61 -1.98 -6.70 -20.85
CA SER A 61 -1.45 -6.47 -22.20
C SER A 61 -1.34 -4.99 -22.56
N GLU A 62 -2.19 -4.14 -21.99
CA GLU A 62 -2.29 -2.74 -22.37
C GLU A 62 -1.31 -1.82 -21.62
N VAL A 63 -1.15 -2.04 -20.30
CA VAL A 63 -0.31 -1.20 -19.43
C VAL A 63 0.93 -1.97 -19.01
N VAL A 64 1.93 -2.00 -19.91
CA VAL A 64 3.16 -2.77 -19.73
C VAL A 64 4.32 -1.86 -19.29
N PRO A 65 4.98 -2.14 -18.15
CA PRO A 65 6.15 -1.38 -17.73
C PRO A 65 7.33 -1.54 -18.69
N ASN A 66 8.21 -0.55 -18.71
CA ASN A 66 9.39 -0.55 -19.59
C ASN A 66 10.25 -1.81 -19.35
N ALA A 67 10.74 -2.43 -20.43
CA ALA A 67 11.58 -3.62 -20.38
C ALA A 67 12.89 -3.41 -19.59
N SER A 68 13.43 -2.19 -19.58
CA SER A 68 14.67 -1.87 -18.85
C SER A 68 14.46 -1.62 -17.35
N ASP A 69 13.24 -1.77 -16.84
CA ASP A 69 12.91 -1.50 -15.45
C ASP A 69 13.37 -2.65 -14.54
N ARG A 70 14.25 -2.34 -13.57
CA ARG A 70 14.74 -3.32 -12.58
C ARG A 70 13.62 -4.00 -11.81
N GLN A 71 12.46 -3.35 -11.68
CA GLN A 71 11.30 -3.84 -10.94
C GLN A 71 10.10 -4.10 -11.85
N LYS A 72 10.32 -4.44 -13.13
CA LYS A 72 9.25 -4.68 -14.12
C LYS A 72 8.12 -5.57 -13.59
N LYS A 73 8.45 -6.76 -13.09
CA LYS A 73 7.45 -7.73 -12.58
C LYS A 73 6.65 -7.18 -11.39
N TYR A 74 7.30 -6.41 -10.52
CA TYR A 74 6.63 -5.74 -9.40
C TYR A 74 5.65 -4.67 -9.91
N LYS A 75 6.05 -3.87 -10.91
CA LYS A 75 5.19 -2.85 -11.52
C LYS A 75 4.01 -3.46 -12.27
N GLU A 76 4.22 -4.55 -13.02
CA GLU A 76 3.15 -5.32 -13.67
C GLU A 76 2.10 -5.76 -12.63
N ASN A 77 2.57 -6.31 -11.50
CA ASN A 77 1.68 -6.70 -10.42
C ASN A 77 0.97 -5.52 -9.76
N LEU A 78 1.61 -4.36 -9.60
CA LEU A 78 0.97 -3.17 -9.04
C LEU A 78 -0.16 -2.64 -9.92
N VAL A 79 0.04 -2.61 -11.25
CA VAL A 79 -1.00 -2.22 -12.20
C VAL A 79 -2.27 -3.06 -11.98
N LEU A 80 -2.11 -4.39 -11.97
CA LEU A 80 -3.23 -5.30 -11.76
C LEU A 80 -3.83 -5.19 -10.35
N SER A 81 -2.98 -5.07 -9.32
CA SER A 81 -3.42 -5.01 -7.92
C SER A 81 -4.18 -3.73 -7.59
N PHE A 82 -3.81 -2.59 -8.19
CA PHE A 82 -4.53 -1.33 -7.99
C PHE A 82 -5.91 -1.38 -8.59
N PHE A 83 -6.05 -1.88 -9.83
CA PHE A 83 -7.36 -2.05 -10.43
C PHE A 83 -8.22 -3.06 -9.67
N TYR A 84 -7.64 -4.17 -9.23
CA TYR A 84 -8.32 -5.16 -8.40
C TYR A 84 -8.87 -4.55 -7.11
N LYS A 85 -8.03 -3.80 -6.37
CA LYS A 85 -8.44 -3.12 -5.13
C LYS A 85 -9.55 -2.10 -5.39
N PHE A 86 -9.42 -1.30 -6.44
CA PHE A 86 -10.45 -0.34 -6.83
C PHE A 86 -11.77 -1.05 -7.14
N PHE A 87 -11.74 -2.09 -7.97
CA PHE A 87 -12.93 -2.84 -8.37
C PHE A 87 -13.64 -3.50 -7.16
N LEU A 88 -12.88 -4.02 -6.20
CA LEU A 88 -13.43 -4.54 -4.94
C LEU A 88 -13.99 -3.43 -4.04
N GLY A 89 -13.31 -2.28 -3.95
CA GLY A 89 -13.79 -1.14 -3.19
C GLY A 89 -15.13 -0.61 -3.72
N VAL A 90 -15.30 -0.57 -5.05
CA VAL A 90 -16.59 -0.22 -5.68
C VAL A 90 -17.66 -1.29 -5.40
N LYS A 91 -17.27 -2.55 -5.15
CA LYS A 91 -18.17 -3.61 -4.68
C LYS A 91 -18.43 -3.60 -3.16
N ASP A 92 -18.00 -2.54 -2.47
CA ASP A 92 -18.19 -2.32 -1.03
C ASP A 92 -17.52 -3.39 -0.15
N PHE A 93 -16.35 -3.88 -0.58
CA PHE A 93 -15.53 -4.76 0.25
C PHE A 93 -14.69 -3.94 1.24
N GLN A 94 -15.13 -3.88 2.49
CA GLN A 94 -14.41 -3.20 3.57
C GLN A 94 -13.47 -4.16 4.29
N ARG A 95 -12.17 -3.81 4.36
CA ARG A 95 -11.21 -4.57 5.17
C ARG A 95 -11.46 -4.25 6.65
N PRO A 96 -11.62 -5.25 7.53
CA PRO A 96 -11.74 -5.00 8.96
C PRO A 96 -10.43 -4.45 9.54
N VAL A 97 -10.54 -3.84 10.73
CA VAL A 97 -9.38 -3.46 11.54
C VAL A 97 -8.51 -4.69 11.78
N SER A 98 -7.20 -4.53 11.65
CA SER A 98 -6.25 -5.62 11.94
C SER A 98 -6.35 -6.03 13.41
N GLN A 99 -6.50 -7.33 13.64
CA GLN A 99 -6.50 -7.94 14.97
C GLN A 99 -5.39 -8.99 15.06
N GLY A 100 -4.88 -9.23 16.27
CA GLY A 100 -3.89 -10.27 16.56
C GLY A 100 -4.11 -10.81 17.97
N THR A 101 -3.89 -12.12 18.13
CA THR A 101 -3.97 -12.83 19.41
C THR A 101 -2.58 -13.36 19.75
N ALA A 102 -2.18 -13.24 21.01
CA ALA A 102 -0.94 -13.82 21.52
C ALA A 102 -1.27 -14.52 22.84
N ASP A 103 -0.90 -15.80 22.91
CA ASP A 103 -1.09 -16.66 24.08
C ASP A 103 0.26 -16.82 24.78
N PHE A 104 0.27 -16.63 26.10
CA PHE A 104 1.48 -16.75 26.93
C PHE A 104 1.24 -17.75 28.05
N GLU A 105 2.13 -18.73 28.20
CA GLU A 105 2.11 -19.66 29.33
C GLU A 105 2.78 -19.03 30.56
N GLY A 106 2.23 -19.28 31.76
CA GLY A 106 2.87 -18.89 33.03
C GLY A 106 2.76 -17.42 33.43
N ALA A 107 2.15 -16.55 32.61
CA ALA A 107 1.99 -15.12 32.89
C ALA A 107 1.23 -14.79 34.20
N GLU A 108 0.41 -15.72 34.68
CA GLU A 108 -0.37 -15.59 35.92
C GLU A 108 0.30 -16.19 37.16
N ASN A 109 1.47 -16.84 37.00
CA ASN A 109 2.18 -17.48 38.11
C ASN A 109 2.82 -16.42 39.03
N LYS A 110 2.19 -16.17 40.18
CA LYS A 110 2.63 -15.18 41.17
C LYS A 110 3.91 -15.58 41.90
N ASP A 111 4.22 -16.87 41.98
CA ASP A 111 5.40 -17.38 42.69
C ASP A 111 6.70 -17.11 41.89
N GLU A 112 6.58 -16.93 40.58
CA GLU A 112 7.68 -16.61 39.66
C GLU A 112 7.75 -15.12 39.31
N PHE A 113 6.97 -14.27 39.98
CA PHE A 113 7.06 -12.82 39.79
C PHE A 113 8.48 -12.34 40.15
N PRO A 114 9.18 -11.58 39.27
CA PRO A 114 8.70 -10.91 38.04
C PRO A 114 9.02 -11.62 36.70
N ILE A 115 9.60 -12.83 36.71
CA ILE A 115 10.24 -13.46 35.54
C ILE A 115 9.23 -13.84 34.45
N SER A 116 8.09 -14.39 34.82
CA SER A 116 7.04 -14.84 33.88
C SER A 116 6.03 -13.74 33.51
N SER A 117 6.07 -12.59 34.19
CA SER A 117 5.06 -11.55 34.07
C SER A 117 5.29 -10.64 32.84
N PRO A 118 4.23 -10.22 32.13
CA PRO A 118 4.34 -9.32 30.98
C PRO A 118 4.58 -7.87 31.42
N ILE A 119 5.79 -7.58 31.89
CA ILE A 119 6.15 -6.27 32.42
C ILE A 119 6.35 -5.29 31.25
N PRO A 120 5.62 -4.17 31.21
CA PRO A 120 5.83 -3.14 30.21
C PRO A 120 7.26 -2.62 30.24
N LYS A 121 7.83 -2.33 29.07
CA LYS A 121 9.15 -1.71 28.97
C LYS A 121 9.16 -0.43 29.81
N ARG A 122 10.12 -0.29 30.73
CA ARG A 122 10.19 0.85 31.67
C ARG A 122 10.19 2.21 30.97
N ALA A 123 10.89 2.30 29.83
CA ALA A 123 10.96 3.50 29.00
C ALA A 123 9.78 3.63 28.01
N ALA A 124 8.73 2.82 28.10
CA ALA A 124 7.61 2.87 27.16
C ALA A 124 6.92 4.24 27.19
N LEU A 125 6.62 4.75 28.38
CA LEU A 125 5.94 6.04 28.54
C LEU A 125 6.79 7.19 27.98
N THR A 126 8.06 7.26 28.37
CA THR A 126 8.99 8.31 27.92
C THR A 126 9.28 8.23 26.42
N ASN A 127 9.32 7.02 25.84
CA ASN A 127 9.42 6.83 24.40
C ASN A 127 8.18 7.35 23.66
N THR A 128 6.99 7.20 24.25
CA THR A 128 5.74 7.65 23.64
C THR A 128 5.43 9.13 23.89
N SER A 129 5.97 9.72 24.96
CA SER A 129 5.82 11.15 25.25
C SER A 129 6.89 12.02 24.59
N GLY A 130 7.98 11.42 24.09
CA GLY A 130 9.12 12.14 23.51
C GLY A 130 10.14 12.64 24.54
N GLU A 131 10.08 12.14 25.77
CA GLU A 131 11.01 12.52 26.85
C GLU A 131 12.32 11.72 26.85
N THR A 132 12.33 10.55 26.19
CA THR A 132 13.56 9.75 26.05
C THR A 132 14.55 10.48 25.15
N LEU A 133 15.72 10.83 25.69
CA LEU A 133 16.82 11.43 24.94
C LEU A 133 17.64 10.37 24.20
N TYR A 134 17.79 10.55 22.90
CA TYR A 134 18.74 9.86 22.05
C TYR A 134 19.97 10.75 21.81
N VAL A 135 21.00 10.20 21.16
CA VAL A 135 22.29 10.89 20.97
C VAL A 135 22.12 12.24 20.28
N ASP A 136 21.18 12.35 19.34
CA ASP A 136 20.90 13.57 18.57
C ASP A 136 20.00 14.57 19.32
N ASP A 137 19.33 14.14 20.41
CA ASP A 137 18.50 15.02 21.25
C ASP A 137 19.32 15.78 22.30
N LEU A 138 20.61 15.46 22.43
CA LEU A 138 21.50 16.15 23.35
C LEU A 138 21.74 17.59 22.85
N PRO A 139 21.75 18.58 23.76
CA PRO A 139 21.97 19.98 23.38
C PRO A 139 23.33 20.13 22.70
N SER A 140 23.35 20.91 21.62
CA SER A 140 24.60 21.28 20.96
C SER A 140 25.46 22.16 21.86
N PHE A 141 26.75 21.86 21.94
CA PHE A 141 27.74 22.71 22.60
C PHE A 141 28.05 23.93 21.71
N GLU A 142 28.43 25.05 22.32
CA GLU A 142 28.68 26.33 21.62
C GLU A 142 29.75 26.22 20.51
N SER A 143 30.68 25.26 20.64
CA SER A 143 31.74 24.97 19.66
C SER A 143 31.54 23.63 18.93
N ALA A 144 30.32 23.09 18.89
CA ALA A 144 30.05 21.83 18.21
C ALA A 144 30.25 21.95 16.69
N LEU A 145 30.98 21.01 16.10
CA LEU A 145 31.20 20.90 14.66
C LEU A 145 30.41 19.72 14.09
N HIS A 146 30.06 19.79 12.81
CA HIS A 146 29.34 18.73 12.09
C HIS A 146 30.27 18.13 11.03
N CYS A 147 30.20 16.81 10.82
CA CYS A 147 30.96 16.12 9.78
C CYS A 147 30.03 15.37 8.82
N SER A 148 30.50 15.19 7.59
CA SER A 148 29.83 14.38 6.57
C SER A 148 30.86 13.60 5.77
N PHE A 149 30.53 12.37 5.40
CA PHE A 149 31.41 11.52 4.60
C PHE A 149 31.23 11.82 3.11
N VAL A 150 32.34 11.82 2.36
CA VAL A 150 32.30 11.74 0.90
C VAL A 150 32.33 10.25 0.51
N LEU A 151 31.24 9.78 -0.08
CA LEU A 151 31.09 8.40 -0.52
C LEU A 151 31.61 8.23 -1.95
N SER A 152 32.12 7.04 -2.29
CA SER A 152 32.46 6.70 -3.67
C SER A 152 31.20 6.65 -4.54
N GLN A 153 31.32 7.08 -5.80
CA GLN A 153 30.25 6.97 -6.81
C GLN A 153 30.13 5.57 -7.41
#